data_AF-A0A2K1WQ19-F1
#
_entry.id   AF-A0A2K1WQ19-F1
#
_cell.length_a   1.000
_cell.length_b   1.000
_cell.length_c   1.000
_cell.angle_alpha   90.00
_cell.angle_beta   90.00
_cell.angle_gamma   90.00
#
_symmetry.space_group_name_H-M   'P 1'
#
loop_
_entity.id
_entity.type
_entity.pdbx_description
1 polymer ?
#
loop_
_entity_poly.entity_id
_entity_poly.type
_entity_poly.pdbx_seq_one_letter_code
_entity_poly.pdbx_strand_id
1 'polypeptide(L)'
;NLNLTLIWYGQFGRAQKNAIRAFVESLHYNAGPSFQAQVSSWWDIIESYKVVAGKGSCPINVKVVKQVTDPKYSAGKVITSDFIQQLLQKVTDGDSNAISVLFTDRDGGINQIN
;
A
#
# COMPACT_ATOMS: atom_id res chain seq x y z
N ASN A 1 -8.41 6.19 10.23
CA ASN A 1 -7.34 5.18 10.27
C ASN A 1 -7.51 4.25 9.10
N LEU A 2 -6.49 4.16 8.26
CA LEU A 2 -6.41 3.33 7.08
C LEU A 2 -5.43 2.19 7.36
N ASN A 3 -5.97 1.00 7.60
CA ASN A 3 -5.16 -0.21 7.76
C ASN A 3 -4.82 -0.77 6.38
N LEU A 4 -3.54 -1.03 6.14
CA LEU A 4 -3.05 -1.58 4.88
C LEU A 4 -2.43 -2.95 5.08
N THR A 5 -2.76 -3.86 4.16
CA THR A 5 -2.06 -5.13 3.99
C THR A 5 -1.25 -5.05 2.71
N LEU A 6 0.08 -5.14 2.81
CA LEU A 6 0.95 -5.07 1.64
C LEU A 6 1.25 -6.48 1.13
N ILE A 7 1.07 -6.69 -0.17
CA ILE A 7 1.30 -7.99 -0.82
C ILE A 7 2.42 -7.79 -1.85
N TRP A 8 3.55 -8.46 -1.62
CA TRP A 8 4.73 -8.45 -2.49
C TRP A 8 4.70 -9.68 -3.40
N TYR A 9 4.18 -9.53 -4.61
CA TYR A 9 4.08 -10.62 -5.59
C TYR A 9 5.22 -10.51 -6.61
N GLY A 10 6.21 -11.39 -6.50
CA GLY A 10 7.46 -11.34 -7.26
C GLY A 10 8.69 -11.04 -6.41
N GLN A 11 9.80 -10.77 -7.09
CA GLN A 11 11.14 -10.65 -6.51
C GLN A 11 11.41 -9.22 -6.06
N PHE A 12 11.06 -8.94 -4.79
CA PHE A 12 11.33 -7.65 -4.16
C PHE A 12 12.55 -7.71 -3.25
N GLY A 13 13.58 -6.94 -3.57
CA GLY A 13 14.75 -6.75 -2.72
C GLY A 13 14.45 -5.94 -1.45
N ARG A 14 15.29 -6.07 -0.42
CA ARG A 14 15.14 -5.35 0.86
C ARG A 14 15.05 -3.83 0.66
N ALA A 15 15.90 -3.26 -0.19
CA ALA A 15 15.92 -1.83 -0.48
C ALA A 15 14.61 -1.35 -1.11
N GLN A 16 14.04 -2.11 -2.06
CA GLN A 16 12.76 -1.78 -2.69
C GLN A 16 11.60 -1.81 -1.69
N LYS A 17 11.52 -2.88 -0.87
CA LYS A 17 10.50 -2.97 0.18
C LYS A 17 10.62 -1.83 1.18
N ASN A 18 11.83 -1.47 1.58
CA ASN A 18 12.08 -0.36 2.49
C ASN A 18 11.66 0.98 1.86
N ALA A 19 11.98 1.23 0.59
CA ALA A 19 11.58 2.45 -0.10
C ALA A 19 10.06 2.58 -0.21
N ILE A 20 9.37 1.50 -0.58
CA ILE A 20 7.90 1.49 -0.69
C ILE A 20 7.26 1.67 0.70
N ARG A 21 7.80 1.02 1.73
CA ARG A 21 7.33 1.22 3.11
C ARG A 21 7.51 2.66 3.58
N ALA A 22 8.69 3.26 3.34
CA ALA A 22 8.94 4.65 3.70
C ALA A 22 7.96 5.59 2.99
N PHE A 23 7.63 5.30 1.73
CA PHE A 23 6.58 6.03 1.00
C PHE A 23 5.20 5.86 1.66
N VAL A 24 4.78 4.62 1.95
CA VAL A 24 3.49 4.35 2.62
C VAL A 24 3.42 5.00 4.00
N GLU A 25 4.51 4.97 4.77
CA GLU A 25 4.64 5.62 6.06
C GLU A 25 4.59 7.15 5.94
N SER A 26 5.09 7.73 4.84
CA SER A 26 4.98 9.17 4.59
C SER A 26 3.54 9.66 4.42
N LEU A 27 2.59 8.78 4.07
CA LEU A 27 1.16 9.10 4.03
C LEU A 27 0.56 9.36 5.41
N HIS A 28 1.23 8.92 6.48
CA HIS A 28 0.77 9.12 7.84
C HIS A 28 0.97 10.58 8.25
N TYR A 29 -0.11 11.25 8.59
CA TYR A 29 -0.13 12.58 9.16
C TYR A 29 0.69 12.61 10.45
N ASN A 30 1.77 13.40 10.48
CA ASN A 30 2.81 13.36 11.51
C ASN A 30 3.60 12.04 11.57
N ALA A 31 4.09 11.54 10.43
CA ALA A 31 5.24 10.63 10.44
C ALA A 31 6.34 11.30 11.30
N GLY A 32 6.66 10.74 12.46
CA GLY A 32 7.38 11.44 13.54
C GLY A 32 8.74 12.05 13.14
N PRO A 33 9.45 12.73 14.05
CA PRO A 33 10.65 13.52 13.72
C PRO A 33 11.79 12.73 13.05
N SER A 34 11.85 11.41 13.23
CA SER A 34 12.80 10.52 12.55
C SER A 34 12.41 10.14 11.10
N PHE A 35 11.20 10.53 10.67
CA PHE A 35 10.55 10.17 9.43
C PHE A 35 9.91 11.38 8.74
N GLN A 36 10.45 12.60 8.92
CA GLN A 36 10.18 13.71 7.99
C GLN A 36 10.72 13.35 6.60
N ALA A 37 10.05 12.43 5.92
CA ALA A 37 10.24 12.17 4.52
C ALA A 37 9.87 13.47 3.79
N GLN A 38 10.65 13.87 2.79
CA GLN A 38 10.30 15.04 1.95
C GLN A 38 8.86 14.96 1.39
N VAL A 39 8.34 13.73 1.24
CA VAL A 39 6.99 13.41 0.78
C VAL A 39 5.91 13.70 1.85
N SER A 40 6.21 13.59 3.16
CA SER A 40 5.20 13.87 4.19
C SER A 40 4.78 15.34 4.17
N SER A 41 5.72 16.26 3.93
CA SER A 41 5.45 17.69 3.75
C SER A 41 4.51 17.99 2.57
N TRP A 42 4.47 17.13 1.54
CA TRP A 42 3.51 17.29 0.44
C TRP A 42 2.08 17.06 0.92
N TRP A 43 1.87 16.11 1.83
CA TRP A 43 0.53 15.84 2.38
C TRP A 43 0.06 16.97 3.30
N ASP A 44 0.97 17.59 4.06
CA ASP A 44 0.65 18.78 4.88
C ASP A 44 0.11 19.92 4.00
N ILE A 45 0.73 20.14 2.84
CA ILE A 45 0.27 21.13 1.85
C ILE A 45 -1.11 20.75 1.31
N ILE A 46 -1.32 19.50 0.89
CA ILE A 46 -2.63 19.05 0.39
C ILE A 46 -3.72 19.19 1.46
N GLU A 47 -3.41 18.88 2.71
CA GLU A 47 -4.34 19.03 3.82
C GLU A 47 -4.68 20.50 4.08
N SER A 48 -3.71 21.41 3.97
CA SER A 48 -3.95 22.85 4.10
C SER A 48 -4.99 23.37 3.07
N TYR A 49 -4.95 22.89 1.83
CA TYR A 49 -5.94 23.26 0.82
C TYR A 49 -7.35 22.78 1.15
N LYS A 50 -7.50 21.61 1.78
CA LYS A 50 -8.82 21.11 2.23
C LYS A 50 -9.40 21.97 3.34
N VAL A 51 -8.55 22.41 4.26
CA VAL A 51 -8.94 23.33 5.35
C VAL A 51 -9.41 24.67 4.77
N VAL A 52 -8.64 25.25 3.84
CA VAL A 52 -9.00 26.52 3.16
C VAL A 52 -10.30 26.37 2.37
N ALA A 53 -10.54 25.22 1.75
CA ALA A 53 -11.78 24.91 1.03
C ALA A 53 -12.99 24.63 1.94
N GLY A 54 -12.88 24.83 3.26
CA GLY A 54 -13.96 24.61 4.23
C GLY A 54 -14.32 23.14 4.45
N LYS A 55 -13.49 22.19 3.99
CA LYS A 55 -13.73 20.74 4.15
C LYS A 55 -13.22 20.17 5.48
N GLY A 56 -12.62 21.01 6.34
CA GLY A 56 -12.01 20.61 7.59
C GLY A 56 -10.66 19.89 7.41
N SER A 57 -9.92 19.73 8.52
CA SER A 57 -8.72 18.87 8.55
C SER A 57 -9.17 17.41 8.62
N CYS A 58 -8.59 16.59 7.74
CA CYS A 58 -8.85 15.16 7.68
C CYS A 58 -7.50 14.47 7.58
N PRO A 59 -6.79 14.35 8.70
CA PRO A 59 -5.45 13.80 8.72
C PRO A 59 -5.50 12.33 8.30
N ILE A 60 -4.65 11.95 7.35
CA ILE A 60 -4.57 10.56 6.90
C ILE A 60 -3.72 9.80 7.91
N ASN A 61 -4.33 8.88 8.65
CA ASN A 61 -3.59 8.00 9.55
C ASN A 61 -3.48 6.62 8.90
N VAL A 62 -2.30 6.28 8.38
CA VAL A 62 -2.01 4.97 7.75
C VAL A 62 -1.29 4.04 8.73
N LYS A 63 -1.68 2.77 8.73
CA LYS A 63 -0.98 1.70 9.47
C LYS A 63 -0.83 0.48 8.59
N VAL A 64 0.39 -0.01 8.41
CA VAL A 64 0.62 -1.32 7.79
C VAL A 64 0.41 -2.40 8.86
N VAL A 65 -0.63 -3.23 8.70
CA VAL A 65 -1.03 -4.24 9.69
C VAL A 65 -0.56 -5.64 9.34
N LYS A 66 -0.38 -5.94 8.05
CA LYS A 66 0.08 -7.25 7.56
C LYS A 66 0.94 -7.07 6.31
N GLN A 67 1.89 -7.98 6.14
CA GLN A 67 2.71 -8.06 4.92
C GLN A 67 2.81 -9.52 4.48
N VAL A 68 2.61 -9.76 3.19
CA VAL A 68 2.74 -11.09 2.58
C VAL A 68 3.71 -11.01 1.42
N THR A 69 4.59 -12.00 1.29
CA THR A 69 5.54 -12.10 0.17
C THR A 69 5.32 -13.41 -0.55
N ASP A 70 5.16 -13.34 -1.87
CA ASP A 70 5.14 -14.48 -2.77
C ASP A 70 6.17 -14.26 -3.89
N PRO A 71 7.42 -14.70 -3.69
CA PRO A 71 8.49 -14.48 -4.66
C PRO A 71 8.43 -15.46 -5.84
N LYS A 72 7.61 -16.52 -5.74
CA LYS A 72 7.59 -17.62 -6.72
C LYS A 72 6.51 -17.44 -7.78
N TYR A 73 5.72 -16.36 -7.71
CA TYR A 73 4.55 -16.16 -8.56
C TYR A 73 3.62 -17.36 -8.45
N SER A 74 3.06 -17.64 -7.26
CA SER A 74 2.31 -18.88 -7.03
C SER A 74 1.07 -19.08 -7.92
N ALA A 75 0.62 -18.04 -8.63
CA ALA A 75 -0.40 -18.13 -9.67
C ALA A 75 0.08 -17.71 -11.07
N GLY A 76 1.39 -17.79 -11.31
CA GLY A 76 2.02 -17.40 -12.56
C GLY A 76 2.32 -15.90 -12.64
N LYS A 77 3.13 -15.53 -13.63
CA LYS A 77 3.58 -14.15 -13.83
C LYS A 77 2.46 -13.23 -14.30
N VAL A 78 1.42 -13.77 -14.93
CA VAL A 78 0.24 -13.02 -15.35
C VAL A 78 -0.86 -13.23 -14.32
N ILE A 79 -1.22 -12.16 -13.62
CA ILE A 79 -2.27 -12.13 -12.61
C ILE A 79 -3.62 -11.90 -13.28
N THR A 80 -4.59 -12.77 -12.99
CA THR A 80 -6.00 -12.63 -13.40
C THR A 80 -6.88 -12.18 -12.23
N SER A 81 -8.08 -11.68 -12.54
CA SER A 81 -9.07 -11.25 -11.52
C SER A 81 -9.42 -12.35 -10.52
N ASP A 82 -9.61 -13.59 -10.98
CA ASP A 82 -9.92 -14.73 -10.11
C ASP A 82 -8.78 -15.03 -9.13
N PHE A 83 -7.53 -14.90 -9.59
CA PHE A 83 -6.38 -15.05 -8.69
C PHE A 83 -6.33 -13.94 -7.66
N ILE A 84 -6.58 -12.68 -8.05
CA ILE A 84 -6.62 -11.57 -7.09
C ILE A 84 -7.59 -11.90 -5.96
N GLN A 85 -8.79 -12.41 -6.28
CA GLN A 85 -9.77 -12.77 -5.26
C GLN A 85 -9.27 -13.89 -4.33
N GLN A 86 -8.68 -14.96 -4.89
CA GLN A 86 -8.12 -16.07 -4.09
C GLN A 86 -6.94 -15.62 -3.21
N LEU A 87 -6.06 -14.78 -3.75
CA LEU A 87 -4.94 -14.21 -3.02
C LEU A 87 -5.43 -13.33 -1.88
N LEU A 88 -6.42 -12.47 -2.13
CA LEU A 88 -7.03 -11.64 -1.10
C LEU A 88 -7.64 -12.50 0.00
N GLN A 89 -8.44 -13.52 -0.33
CA GLN A 89 -9.01 -14.45 0.66
C GLN A 89 -7.94 -15.10 1.54
N LYS A 90 -6.85 -15.58 0.94
CA LYS A 90 -5.72 -16.21 1.66
C LYS A 90 -4.95 -15.22 2.53
N VAL A 91 -4.82 -13.97 2.09
CA VAL A 91 -4.01 -12.95 2.76
C VAL A 91 -4.81 -12.23 3.84
N THR A 92 -6.10 -12.05 3.66
CA THR A 92 -6.95 -11.37 4.64
C THR A 92 -7.65 -12.32 5.58
N ASP A 93 -7.63 -13.64 5.33
CA ASP A 93 -8.43 -14.62 6.07
C ASP A 93 -9.93 -14.26 6.06
N GLY A 94 -10.39 -13.55 5.02
CA GLY A 94 -11.75 -13.00 4.92
C GLY A 94 -11.97 -11.67 5.66
N ASP A 95 -10.96 -11.14 6.36
CA ASP A 95 -11.05 -9.85 7.07
C ASP A 95 -11.06 -8.67 6.08
N SER A 96 -12.14 -7.90 6.08
CA SER A 96 -12.31 -6.71 5.23
C SER A 96 -11.87 -5.41 5.92
N ASN A 97 -11.33 -5.47 7.14
CA ASN A 97 -10.97 -4.30 7.94
C ASN A 97 -9.60 -3.67 7.56
N ALA A 98 -8.99 -4.13 6.47
CA ALA A 98 -7.77 -3.58 5.90
C ALA A 98 -7.84 -3.53 4.36
N ILE A 99 -7.35 -2.44 3.77
CA ILE A 99 -7.20 -2.32 2.32
C ILE A 99 -5.95 -3.09 1.89
N SER A 100 -6.11 -4.02 0.97
CA SER A 100 -4.97 -4.76 0.41
C SER A 100 -4.35 -4.01 -0.76
N VAL A 101 -3.03 -3.86 -0.74
CA VAL A 101 -2.25 -3.22 -1.79
C VAL A 101 -1.30 -4.25 -2.37
N LEU A 102 -1.52 -4.61 -3.63
CA LEU A 102 -0.71 -5.59 -4.36
C LEU A 102 0.39 -4.87 -5.14
N PHE A 103 1.63 -5.24 -4.85
CA PHE A 103 2.81 -4.82 -5.61
C PHE A 103 3.30 -6.00 -6.45
N THR A 104 3.44 -5.77 -7.75
CA THR A 104 4.09 -6.70 -8.67
C THR A 104 5.46 -6.14 -9.07
N ASP A 105 6.45 -7.00 -9.24
CA ASP A 105 7.73 -6.59 -9.81
C ASP A 105 7.61 -6.41 -11.34
N ARG A 106 8.72 -6.07 -11.99
CA ARG A 106 8.77 -5.83 -13.44
C ARG A 106 8.33 -7.05 -14.27
N ASP A 107 8.56 -8.25 -13.76
CA ASP A 107 8.36 -9.48 -14.51
C ASP A 107 6.93 -10.01 -14.40
N GLY A 108 6.13 -9.46 -13.48
CA GLY A 108 4.70 -9.73 -13.37
C GLY A 108 3.84 -8.75 -14.16
N GLY A 109 2.78 -9.25 -14.79
CA GLY A 109 1.77 -8.46 -15.50
C GLY A 109 0.38 -8.68 -14.91
N ILE A 110 -0.45 -7.64 -14.89
CA ILE A 110 -1.86 -7.74 -14.47
C ILE A 110 -2.71 -7.75 -15.74
N ASN A 111 -3.52 -8.79 -15.92
CA ASN A 111 -4.51 -8.86 -16.99
C ASN A 111 -5.91 -8.66 -16.41
N GLN A 112 -6.45 -7.46 -16.57
CA GLN A 112 -7.85 -7.16 -16.23
C GLN A 112 -8.71 -7.54 -17.42
N ILE A 113 -9.39 -8.67 -17.31
CA ILE A 113 -10.47 -9.03 -18.24
C ILE A 113 -11.69 -8.24 -17.79
N ASN A 114 -12.13 -7.29 -18.61
CA ASN A 114 -13.34 -6.49 -18.39
C ASN A 114 -14.60 -7.37 -18.36
#